data_AF-A0A7S0MTF5-F1
#
_entry.id   AF-A0A7S0MTF5-F1
#
_cell.length_a   1.000
_cell.length_b   1.000
_cell.length_c   1.000
_cell.angle_alpha   90.00
_cell.angle_beta   90.00
_cell.angle_gamma   90.00
#
_symmetry.space_group_name_H-M   'P 1'
#
loop_
_entity.id
_entity.type
_entity.pdbx_description
1 polymer ?
#
loop_
_entity_poly.entity_id
_entity_poly.type
_entity_poly.pdbx_seq_one_letter_code
_entity_poly.pdbx_strand_id
1 'polypeptide(L)'
;GMLPTTKNGAMGLGFLVGAISTCLLLSPYFLYPSSIAGEITHDTFKKSPVAQIAGESPAAMQVLSSEPIDPSPPMQVIPSDLIDPSPPILQVPTICHWKFVQFYPSAYEKYWTDNVVTLQNDVCAESNKQILEVEEWMAHAEASAQKQEALPESVFSKFVFENTCTGEIVTDYIEPLAGLTRSPFFCLKGEPFLVQKDYLVISWNVSKKVAVSPAYTPKSYLFDLGASTYNNGAGGASQSWFVESYEARGVRWDGIYAWEVTEHPPPNVWSIIPPHLKPIYHWYNIPVNPEPNHPDNAMEYIKRIARPEDFVVLKIDID
;
A
#
# COMPACT_ATOMS: atom_id res chain seq x y z
N GLY A 1 -40.34 5.49 -58.90
CA GLY A 1 -40.78 4.78 -60.12
C GLY A 1 -39.66 3.88 -60.59
N MET A 2 -40.01 2.70 -61.10
CA MET A 2 -39.15 1.74 -61.83
C MET A 2 -38.43 2.42 -63.03
N LEU A 3 -37.12 2.22 -63.25
CA LEU A 3 -36.42 1.26 -64.16
C LEU A 3 -35.13 1.98 -64.71
N PRO A 4 -34.22 1.38 -65.52
CA PRO A 4 -34.07 -0.02 -65.95
C PRO A 4 -32.65 -0.64 -65.81
N THR A 5 -32.59 -1.96 -66.06
CA THR A 5 -31.40 -2.80 -66.29
C THR A 5 -31.11 -3.05 -67.78
N THR A 6 -29.83 -3.23 -68.18
CA THR A 6 -29.34 -4.12 -69.28
C THR A 6 -27.82 -4.29 -69.15
N LYS A 7 -27.22 -5.51 -69.07
CA LYS A 7 -26.84 -6.47 -70.16
C LYS A 7 -25.80 -5.90 -71.15
N ASN A 8 -24.75 -6.61 -71.63
CA ASN A 8 -24.27 -7.99 -71.43
C ASN A 8 -22.85 -8.21 -72.03
N GLY A 9 -22.12 -9.26 -71.58
CA GLY A 9 -21.06 -9.98 -72.34
C GLY A 9 -19.59 -9.55 -72.13
N ALA A 10 -18.57 -10.39 -72.36
CA ALA A 10 -18.50 -11.85 -72.63
C ALA A 10 -17.04 -12.39 -72.47
N MET A 11 -16.85 -13.72 -72.59
CA MET A 11 -15.57 -14.49 -72.55
C MET A 11 -14.92 -14.69 -71.15
N GLY A 12 -14.29 -15.83 -70.84
CA GLY A 12 -14.12 -17.09 -71.60
C GLY A 12 -13.39 -18.20 -70.80
N LEU A 13 -13.57 -19.45 -71.27
CA LEU A 13 -13.07 -20.76 -70.80
C LEU A 13 -11.72 -20.87 -70.01
N GLY A 14 -11.68 -21.83 -69.07
CA GLY A 14 -10.43 -22.42 -68.53
C GLY A 14 -10.63 -23.58 -67.52
N PHE A 15 -10.66 -24.82 -68.00
CA PHE A 15 -10.37 -26.04 -67.20
C PHE A 15 -8.82 -26.12 -66.95
N LEU A 16 -8.19 -26.98 -66.14
CA LEU A 16 -8.46 -28.36 -65.70
C LEU A 16 -7.51 -28.74 -64.52
N VAL A 17 -7.90 -29.68 -63.63
CA VAL A 17 -7.09 -30.70 -62.87
C VAL A 17 -5.73 -30.32 -62.22
N GLY A 18 -5.56 -30.71 -60.95
CA GLY A 18 -4.28 -30.60 -60.20
C GLY A 18 -3.39 -31.86 -60.23
N ALA A 19 -2.27 -31.81 -59.49
CA ALA A 19 -1.39 -32.97 -59.27
C ALA A 19 -0.68 -32.91 -57.90
N ILE A 20 -0.36 -34.09 -57.37
CA ILE A 20 0.36 -34.34 -56.12
C ILE A 20 1.88 -34.36 -56.40
N SER A 21 2.71 -33.90 -55.45
CA SER A 21 4.06 -34.50 -55.26
C SER A 21 4.60 -34.24 -53.86
N THR A 22 5.44 -35.16 -53.37
CA THR A 22 5.86 -35.31 -51.98
C THR A 22 7.38 -35.46 -51.87
N CYS A 23 8.01 -34.86 -50.86
CA CYS A 23 9.21 -35.36 -50.14
C CYS A 23 9.42 -34.45 -48.90
N LEU A 24 9.43 -34.95 -47.64
CA LEU A 24 10.50 -35.75 -46.98
C LEU A 24 11.86 -35.05 -47.15
N LEU A 25 12.57 -34.56 -46.13
CA LEU A 25 12.92 -35.12 -44.80
C LEU A 25 13.07 -33.93 -43.79
N LEU A 26 13.13 -34.06 -42.45
CA LEU A 26 13.16 -35.17 -41.48
C LEU A 26 12.67 -34.65 -40.09
N SER A 27 12.61 -35.52 -39.07
CA SER A 27 12.61 -35.18 -37.63
C SER A 27 13.74 -35.98 -36.95
N PRO A 28 14.34 -35.53 -35.83
CA PRO A 28 13.95 -36.15 -34.56
C PRO A 28 13.95 -35.24 -33.32
N TYR A 29 13.05 -35.58 -32.39
CA TYR A 29 13.17 -35.53 -30.92
C TYR A 29 13.97 -34.39 -30.24
N PHE A 30 13.25 -33.54 -29.51
CA PHE A 30 13.44 -33.48 -28.05
C PHE A 30 12.09 -33.35 -27.35
N LEU A 31 11.82 -34.28 -26.42
CA LEU A 31 10.72 -34.27 -25.47
C LEU A 31 11.29 -33.94 -24.07
N TYR A 32 10.39 -33.69 -23.11
CA TYR A 32 10.62 -33.50 -21.66
C TYR A 32 11.08 -32.09 -21.20
N PRO A 33 10.63 -31.65 -19.99
CA PRO A 33 9.29 -31.88 -19.44
C PRO A 33 8.66 -30.71 -18.67
N SER A 34 7.33 -30.71 -18.65
CA SER A 34 6.54 -30.16 -17.55
C SER A 34 6.51 -31.12 -16.36
N SER A 35 7.35 -30.91 -15.34
CA SER A 35 7.12 -31.41 -13.97
C SER A 35 8.12 -30.86 -12.94
N ILE A 36 7.76 -29.78 -12.24
CA ILE A 36 8.16 -29.59 -10.83
C ILE A 36 6.91 -29.14 -10.06
N ALA A 37 6.05 -30.11 -9.75
CA ALA A 37 5.14 -29.96 -8.63
C ALA A 37 5.99 -30.12 -7.36
N GLY A 38 6.41 -28.99 -6.77
CA GLY A 38 7.09 -28.98 -5.48
C GLY A 38 6.12 -29.32 -4.37
N GLU A 39 5.97 -30.61 -4.06
CA GLU A 39 5.20 -31.10 -2.92
C GLU A 39 5.90 -30.69 -1.61
N ILE A 40 5.60 -29.49 -1.10
CA ILE A 40 6.09 -29.03 0.21
C ILE A 40 5.33 -29.79 1.29
N THR A 41 5.91 -30.91 1.72
CA THR A 41 5.44 -31.69 2.87
C THR A 41 5.70 -30.93 4.18
N HIS A 42 4.70 -30.15 4.60
CA HIS A 42 4.69 -29.51 5.92
C HIS A 42 4.39 -30.53 7.03
N ASP A 43 5.39 -31.36 7.36
CA ASP A 43 5.39 -32.28 8.48
C ASP A 43 6.83 -32.35 9.04
N THR A 44 7.19 -31.75 10.17
CA THR A 44 6.63 -32.04 11.50
C THR A 44 7.09 -30.97 12.50
N PHE A 45 6.22 -30.02 12.90
CA PHE A 45 6.52 -29.20 14.08
C PHE A 45 6.16 -30.00 15.34
N LYS A 46 7.19 -30.54 16.01
CA LYS A 46 7.03 -31.29 17.26
C LYS A 46 6.32 -30.45 18.31
N LYS A 47 5.16 -30.93 18.78
CA LYS A 47 4.49 -30.40 19.97
C LYS A 47 5.43 -30.57 21.18
N SER A 48 5.99 -29.47 21.67
CA SER A 48 6.59 -29.42 23.00
C SER A 48 5.46 -29.31 24.04
N PRO A 49 5.56 -29.98 25.21
CA PRO A 49 4.43 -30.09 26.14
C PRO A 49 4.08 -28.75 26.80
N VAL A 50 2.77 -28.50 26.93
CA VAL A 50 2.22 -27.39 27.69
C VAL A 50 2.58 -27.56 29.17
N ALA A 51 3.40 -26.65 29.70
CA ALA A 51 3.59 -26.53 31.14
C ALA A 51 2.30 -25.96 31.76
N GLN A 52 1.66 -26.73 32.64
CA GLN A 52 0.58 -26.23 33.48
C GLN A 52 1.15 -25.23 34.49
N ILE A 53 0.87 -23.93 34.31
CA ILE A 53 1.07 -22.95 35.37
C ILE A 53 -0.13 -23.04 36.31
N ALA A 54 0.12 -23.47 37.54
CA ALA A 54 -0.88 -23.54 38.59
C ALA A 54 -1.37 -22.12 38.96
N GLY A 55 -2.64 -22.02 39.34
CA GLY A 55 -3.26 -20.72 39.62
C GLY A 55 -2.73 -20.06 40.89
N GLU A 56 -2.47 -18.76 40.81
CA GLU A 56 -2.28 -17.90 41.97
C GLU A 56 -3.59 -17.18 42.33
N SER A 57 -3.88 -17.13 43.63
CA SER A 57 -5.10 -16.55 44.19
C SER A 57 -5.07 -15.02 44.15
N PRO A 58 -6.18 -14.32 43.90
CA PRO A 58 -6.19 -12.86 43.91
C PRO A 58 -5.86 -12.31 45.31
N ALA A 59 -4.80 -11.52 45.40
CA ALA A 59 -4.43 -10.81 46.62
C ALA A 59 -5.53 -9.80 47.01
N ALA A 60 -5.85 -9.74 48.30
CA ALA A 60 -6.88 -8.86 48.81
C ALA A 60 -6.51 -7.37 48.61
N MET A 61 -7.40 -6.62 47.98
CA MET A 61 -7.26 -5.18 47.76
C MET A 61 -7.43 -4.44 49.10
N GLN A 62 -6.33 -4.00 49.71
CA GLN A 62 -6.40 -3.19 50.92
C GLN A 62 -6.95 -1.80 50.60
N VAL A 63 -8.09 -1.46 51.22
CA VAL A 63 -8.66 -0.10 51.19
C VAL A 63 -7.79 0.80 52.06
N LEU A 64 -7.02 1.69 51.43
CA LEU A 64 -6.29 2.74 52.14
C LEU A 64 -7.29 3.76 52.69
N SER A 65 -7.24 3.98 54.01
CA SER A 65 -8.02 5.01 54.68
C SER A 65 -7.51 6.40 54.30
N SER A 66 -8.41 7.30 53.91
CA SER A 66 -8.10 8.71 53.65
C SER A 66 -7.68 9.43 54.92
N GLU A 67 -6.43 9.86 55.01
CA GLU A 67 -5.97 10.79 56.05
C GLU A 67 -6.58 12.19 55.83
N PRO A 68 -6.83 12.96 56.90
CA PRO A 68 -7.38 14.31 56.80
C PRO A 68 -6.38 15.28 56.16
N ILE A 69 -6.87 16.10 55.24
CA ILE A 69 -6.08 17.12 54.54
C ILE A 69 -5.72 18.25 55.52
N ASP A 70 -4.41 18.48 55.68
CA ASP A 70 -3.85 19.57 56.50
C ASP A 70 -4.26 20.94 55.90
N PRO A 71 -4.83 21.89 56.68
CA PRO A 71 -5.20 23.21 56.18
C PRO A 71 -4.01 23.94 55.54
N SER A 72 -4.20 24.34 54.27
CA SER A 72 -3.15 24.96 53.47
C SER A 72 -2.59 26.22 54.13
N PRO A 73 -1.25 26.42 54.10
CA PRO A 73 -0.63 27.58 54.72
C PRO A 73 -1.12 28.90 54.08
N PRO A 74 -1.19 30.00 54.86
CA PRO A 74 -1.69 31.27 54.37
C PRO A 74 -0.82 31.79 53.22
N MET A 75 -1.50 32.21 52.15
CA MET A 75 -0.90 32.70 50.91
C MET A 75 -0.02 33.93 51.18
N GLN A 76 1.30 33.77 51.10
CA GLN A 76 2.22 34.89 51.24
C GLN A 76 2.17 35.77 49.98
N VAL A 77 1.84 37.04 50.16
CA VAL A 77 1.83 38.04 49.09
C VAL A 77 3.27 38.41 48.77
N ILE A 78 3.77 37.93 47.63
CA ILE A 78 5.11 38.28 47.13
C ILE A 78 5.06 39.73 46.61
N PRO A 79 6.00 40.62 47.00
CA PRO A 79 6.07 41.98 46.48
C PRO A 79 6.23 42.00 44.95
N SER A 80 5.45 42.86 44.28
CA SER A 80 5.43 43.07 42.82
C SER A 80 6.77 43.53 42.22
N ASP A 81 7.69 43.95 43.08
CA ASP A 81 8.86 44.74 42.71
C ASP A 81 10.11 43.84 42.50
N LEU A 82 9.95 42.53 42.68
CA LEU A 82 10.94 41.47 42.44
C LEU A 82 10.65 40.67 41.16
N ILE A 83 9.79 41.18 40.28
CA ILE A 83 9.55 40.58 38.95
C ILE A 83 10.74 40.93 38.05
N ASP A 84 11.72 40.02 38.04
CA ASP A 84 12.88 40.01 37.14
C ASP A 84 12.42 40.24 35.69
N PRO A 85 13.04 41.15 34.90
CA PRO A 85 12.70 41.36 33.49
C PRO A 85 12.62 40.02 32.75
N SER A 86 11.44 39.77 32.18
CA SER A 86 11.02 38.49 31.60
C SER A 86 12.19 37.76 30.92
N PRO A 87 12.55 36.54 31.34
CA PRO A 87 13.66 35.82 30.72
C PRO A 87 13.43 35.73 29.22
N PRO A 88 14.50 35.83 28.40
CA PRO A 88 14.37 35.89 26.95
C PRO A 88 13.53 34.70 26.48
N ILE A 89 12.47 34.99 25.73
CA ILE A 89 11.54 33.98 25.23
C ILE A 89 12.37 32.97 24.42
N LEU A 90 12.61 31.81 25.02
CA LEU A 90 13.18 30.66 24.34
C LEU A 90 12.27 30.39 23.15
N GLN A 91 12.79 30.69 21.95
CA GLN A 91 12.09 30.37 20.71
C GLN A 91 11.84 28.88 20.74
N VAL A 92 10.57 28.50 20.88
CA VAL A 92 10.16 27.09 20.88
C VAL A 92 10.70 26.49 19.58
N PRO A 93 11.56 25.46 19.63
CA PRO A 93 12.22 24.96 18.44
C PRO A 93 11.16 24.57 17.43
N THR A 94 11.18 25.23 16.27
CA THR A 94 10.19 25.07 15.22
C THR A 94 10.16 23.60 14.81
N ILE A 95 9.00 22.95 14.91
CA ILE A 95 8.87 21.55 14.52
C ILE A 95 9.01 21.48 12.99
N CYS A 96 10.16 20.98 12.55
CA CYS A 96 10.42 20.68 11.16
C CYS A 96 9.41 19.64 10.68
N HIS A 97 9.00 19.72 9.42
CA HIS A 97 8.18 18.70 8.78
C HIS A 97 8.43 18.72 7.28
N TRP A 98 8.01 17.65 6.61
CA TRP A 98 8.09 17.55 5.16
C TRP A 98 6.79 18.06 4.55
N LYS A 99 6.89 19.20 3.88
CA LYS A 99 5.79 19.84 3.18
C LYS A 99 5.70 19.28 1.77
N PHE A 100 4.52 18.81 1.36
CA PHE A 100 4.26 18.49 -0.04
C PHE A 100 4.37 19.75 -0.91
N VAL A 101 5.19 19.70 -1.96
CA VAL A 101 5.41 20.80 -2.90
C VAL A 101 4.58 20.60 -4.16
N GLN A 102 4.81 19.49 -4.87
CA GLN A 102 4.22 19.25 -6.17
C GLN A 102 4.24 17.75 -6.55
N PHE A 103 3.24 17.34 -7.33
CA PHE A 103 3.22 16.08 -8.08
C PHE A 103 3.67 16.33 -9.53
N TYR A 104 4.53 15.45 -10.03
CA TYR A 104 5.00 15.43 -11.41
C TYR A 104 4.61 14.09 -12.04
N PRO A 105 3.61 14.07 -12.95
CA PRO A 105 3.31 12.87 -13.71
C PRO A 105 4.46 12.58 -14.70
N SER A 106 4.77 11.30 -14.85
CA SER A 106 5.78 10.79 -15.78
C SER A 106 5.43 11.08 -17.25
N ALA A 107 6.38 10.84 -18.16
CA ALA A 107 6.09 10.93 -19.59
C ALA A 107 4.99 9.94 -20.01
N TYR A 108 5.03 8.74 -19.43
CA TYR A 108 4.02 7.70 -19.60
C TYR A 108 2.64 8.12 -19.07
N GLU A 109 2.54 8.62 -17.84
CA GLU A 109 1.26 9.06 -17.28
C GLU A 109 0.65 10.21 -18.11
N LYS A 110 1.48 11.20 -18.50
CA LYS A 110 1.04 12.31 -19.35
C LYS A 110 0.51 11.84 -20.70
N TYR A 111 1.17 10.88 -21.34
CA TYR A 111 0.69 10.31 -22.60
C TYR A 111 -0.75 9.78 -22.46
N TRP A 112 -1.04 9.05 -21.38
CA TRP A 112 -2.37 8.52 -21.11
C TRP A 112 -3.39 9.62 -20.76
N THR A 113 -3.04 10.60 -19.93
CA THR A 113 -3.96 11.70 -19.57
C THR A 113 -4.29 12.59 -20.76
N ASP A 114 -3.30 12.94 -21.57
CA ASP A 114 -3.45 13.88 -22.68
C ASP A 114 -4.23 13.27 -23.86
N ASN A 115 -4.23 11.93 -23.97
CA ASN A 115 -4.89 11.19 -25.05
C ASN A 115 -6.14 10.42 -24.59
N VAL A 116 -6.61 10.61 -23.36
CA VAL A 116 -7.70 9.82 -22.74
C VAL A 116 -8.95 9.70 -23.62
N VAL A 117 -9.35 10.77 -24.32
CA VAL A 117 -10.52 10.79 -25.21
C VAL A 117 -10.42 9.77 -26.34
N THR A 118 -9.21 9.55 -26.86
CA THR A 118 -8.90 8.58 -27.91
C THR A 118 -8.71 7.19 -27.31
N LEU A 119 -7.85 7.08 -26.29
CA LEU A 119 -7.38 5.81 -25.74
C LEU A 119 -8.47 5.04 -24.99
N GLN A 120 -9.45 5.72 -24.36
CA GLN A 120 -10.56 5.08 -23.64
C GLN A 120 -11.39 4.10 -24.49
N ASN A 121 -11.36 4.24 -25.82
CA ASN A 121 -12.13 3.39 -26.74
C ASN A 121 -11.46 2.05 -27.04
N ASP A 122 -10.14 1.95 -26.87
CA ASP A 122 -9.37 0.72 -27.09
C ASP A 122 -8.13 0.67 -26.17
N VAL A 123 -8.39 0.76 -24.86
CA VAL A 123 -7.35 0.81 -23.82
C VAL A 123 -6.43 -0.41 -23.90
N CYS A 124 -6.97 -1.58 -24.26
CA CYS A 124 -6.21 -2.80 -24.37
C CYS A 124 -5.33 -2.87 -25.63
N ALA A 125 -5.74 -2.36 -26.78
CA ALA A 125 -4.81 -2.30 -27.92
C ALA A 125 -3.65 -1.35 -27.67
N GLU A 126 -3.84 -0.27 -26.90
CA GLU A 126 -2.74 0.62 -26.52
C GLU A 126 -1.81 -0.03 -25.49
N SER A 127 -2.36 -0.53 -24.37
CA SER A 127 -1.56 -1.18 -23.32
C SER A 127 -0.74 -2.37 -23.84
N ASN A 128 -1.28 -3.14 -24.77
CA ASN A 128 -0.56 -4.29 -25.36
C ASN A 128 0.62 -3.88 -26.27
N LYS A 129 0.73 -2.63 -26.73
CA LYS A 129 1.92 -2.15 -27.47
C LYS A 129 3.14 -2.00 -26.58
N GLN A 130 2.92 -1.71 -25.30
CA GLN A 130 3.96 -1.43 -24.30
C GLN A 130 4.36 -2.67 -23.50
N ILE A 131 3.76 -3.84 -23.76
CA ILE A 131 3.89 -5.02 -22.89
C ILE A 131 5.34 -5.51 -22.70
N LEU A 132 6.22 -5.27 -23.67
CA LEU A 132 7.66 -5.58 -23.55
C LEU A 132 8.41 -4.60 -22.64
N GLU A 133 7.96 -3.34 -22.59
CA GLU A 133 8.50 -2.32 -21.69
C GLU A 133 7.98 -2.55 -20.26
N VAL A 134 6.74 -3.05 -20.12
CA VAL A 134 6.12 -3.39 -18.83
C VAL A 134 6.96 -4.37 -18.01
N GLU A 135 7.56 -5.39 -18.63
CA GLU A 135 8.43 -6.35 -17.92
C GLU A 135 9.65 -5.65 -17.30
N GLU A 136 10.25 -4.68 -18.00
CA GLU A 136 11.33 -3.83 -17.51
C GLU A 136 10.85 -2.90 -16.38
N TRP A 137 9.63 -2.35 -16.47
CA TRP A 137 9.07 -1.48 -15.43
C TRP A 137 8.77 -2.25 -14.14
N MET A 138 8.26 -3.48 -14.24
CA MET A 138 8.06 -4.38 -13.10
C MET A 138 9.40 -4.75 -12.47
N ALA A 139 10.41 -5.08 -13.28
CA ALA A 139 11.77 -5.34 -12.78
C ALA A 139 12.35 -4.13 -12.05
N HIS A 140 12.14 -2.91 -12.53
CA HIS A 140 12.54 -1.70 -11.81
C HIS A 140 11.74 -1.47 -10.52
N ALA A 141 10.43 -1.75 -10.50
CA ALA A 141 9.61 -1.67 -9.29
C ALA A 141 10.12 -2.67 -8.22
N GLU A 142 10.43 -3.90 -8.61
CA GLU A 142 11.01 -4.95 -7.75
C GLU A 142 12.47 -4.66 -7.34
N ALA A 143 13.32 -4.15 -8.23
CA ALA A 143 14.68 -3.73 -7.90
C ALA A 143 14.69 -2.52 -6.95
N SER A 144 13.73 -1.60 -7.12
CA SER A 144 13.44 -0.58 -6.12
C SER A 144 13.04 -1.25 -4.80
N ALA A 145 12.25 -2.34 -4.82
CA ALA A 145 11.90 -3.13 -3.64
C ALA A 145 13.11 -3.76 -2.89
N GLN A 146 14.34 -3.59 -3.40
CA GLN A 146 15.59 -4.04 -2.77
C GLN A 146 16.63 -2.92 -2.55
N LYS A 147 16.27 -1.63 -2.73
CA LYS A 147 17.18 -0.46 -2.73
C LYS A 147 18.25 -0.44 -3.84
N GLN A 148 18.10 -1.24 -4.89
CA GLN A 148 19.21 -1.49 -5.82
C GLN A 148 19.30 -0.48 -6.97
N GLU A 149 18.20 0.16 -7.36
CA GLU A 149 18.14 0.92 -8.61
C GLU A 149 17.37 2.25 -8.51
N ALA A 150 17.69 3.18 -9.41
CA ALA A 150 16.93 4.40 -9.62
C ALA A 150 15.77 4.14 -10.58
N LEU A 151 14.57 4.60 -10.23
CA LEU A 151 13.38 4.41 -11.04
C LEU A 151 13.39 5.35 -12.27
N PRO A 152 13.03 4.86 -13.47
CA PRO A 152 13.04 5.67 -14.69
C PRO A 152 11.92 6.74 -14.67
N GLU A 153 12.30 8.02 -14.76
CA GLU A 153 11.37 9.17 -14.78
C GLU A 153 10.44 9.20 -16.00
N SER A 154 10.76 8.44 -17.06
CA SER A 154 9.87 8.24 -18.21
C SER A 154 8.59 7.50 -17.82
N VAL A 155 8.68 6.60 -16.84
CA VAL A 155 7.61 5.67 -16.44
C VAL A 155 7.02 6.06 -15.10
N PHE A 156 7.85 6.25 -14.08
CA PHE A 156 7.37 6.47 -12.71
C PHE A 156 7.16 7.96 -12.43
N SER A 157 5.96 8.26 -11.92
CA SER A 157 5.59 9.59 -11.49
C SER A 157 6.26 9.91 -10.15
N LYS A 158 6.26 11.17 -9.72
CA LYS A 158 6.93 11.56 -8.47
C LYS A 158 6.23 12.66 -7.70
N PHE A 159 6.26 12.54 -6.37
CA PHE A 159 6.00 13.62 -5.43
C PHE A 159 7.31 14.30 -5.05
N VAL A 160 7.27 15.61 -4.86
CA VAL A 160 8.39 16.39 -4.32
C VAL A 160 7.97 17.01 -3.00
N PHE A 161 8.86 16.86 -2.01
CA PHE A 161 8.70 17.37 -0.66
C PHE A 161 9.85 18.31 -0.29
N GLU A 162 9.55 19.31 0.53
CA GLU A 162 10.49 20.30 1.06
C GLU A 162 10.51 20.20 2.59
N ASN A 163 11.69 20.10 3.19
CA ASN A 163 11.85 20.19 4.64
C ASN A 163 11.71 21.65 5.10
N THR A 164 10.74 21.94 5.96
CA THR A 164 10.42 23.33 6.37
C THR A 164 11.49 24.03 7.20
N CYS A 165 12.49 23.31 7.71
CA CYS A 165 13.62 23.90 8.45
C CYS A 165 14.88 24.07 7.60
N THR A 166 15.19 23.10 6.73
CA THR A 166 16.46 23.07 5.98
C THR A 166 16.33 23.53 4.54
N GLY A 167 15.12 23.58 3.98
CA GLY A 167 14.89 23.74 2.54
C GLY A 167 15.37 22.54 1.71
N GLU A 168 15.70 21.41 2.35
CA GLU A 168 16.09 20.18 1.66
C GLU A 168 14.92 19.67 0.82
N ILE A 169 15.20 19.35 -0.45
CA ILE A 169 14.22 18.80 -1.38
C ILE A 169 14.43 17.30 -1.51
N VAL A 170 13.36 16.53 -1.30
CA VAL A 170 13.36 15.07 -1.48
C VAL A 170 12.26 14.68 -2.45
N THR A 171 12.65 13.83 -3.41
CA THR A 171 11.74 13.18 -4.35
C THR A 171 11.24 11.86 -3.76
N ASP A 172 9.98 11.54 -4.02
CA ASP A 172 9.42 10.20 -3.86
C ASP A 172 8.83 9.72 -5.18
N TYR A 173 9.22 8.54 -5.63
CA TYR A 173 8.63 7.95 -6.82
C TYR A 173 7.36 7.17 -6.45
N ILE A 174 6.41 7.14 -7.37
CA ILE A 174 5.14 6.43 -7.26
C ILE A 174 4.76 5.86 -8.64
N GLU A 175 3.94 4.81 -8.68
CA GLU A 175 3.36 4.35 -9.93
C GLU A 175 2.44 5.41 -10.57
N PRO A 176 2.31 5.42 -11.92
CA PRO A 176 1.41 6.31 -12.66
C PRO A 176 -0.04 6.32 -12.15
N LEU A 177 -0.53 7.46 -11.68
CA LEU A 177 -1.84 7.57 -11.00
C LEU A 177 -3.06 7.64 -11.94
N ALA A 178 -2.87 7.73 -13.25
CA ALA A 178 -3.92 7.95 -14.25
C ALA A 178 -4.75 6.69 -14.57
N GLY A 179 -5.66 6.34 -13.66
CA GLY A 179 -6.66 5.28 -13.90
C GLY A 179 -6.01 3.91 -14.06
N LEU A 180 -6.13 3.32 -15.25
CA LEU A 180 -5.64 1.96 -15.54
C LEU A 180 -4.11 1.87 -15.64
N THR A 181 -3.38 3.00 -15.70
CA THR A 181 -1.91 3.01 -15.64
C THR A 181 -1.34 2.56 -14.29
N ARG A 182 -2.16 2.44 -13.25
CA ARG A 182 -1.76 1.98 -11.90
C ARG A 182 -1.42 0.49 -11.81
N SER A 183 -1.67 -0.28 -12.86
CA SER A 183 -1.20 -1.66 -12.98
C SER A 183 -1.06 -2.01 -14.46
N PRO A 184 0.14 -2.24 -14.99
CA PRO A 184 0.36 -2.33 -16.43
C PRO A 184 -0.21 -3.61 -17.07
N PHE A 185 -0.67 -4.57 -16.27
CA PHE A 185 -1.19 -5.86 -16.71
C PHE A 185 -2.72 -5.95 -16.82
N PHE A 186 -3.47 -4.86 -16.58
CA PHE A 186 -4.94 -4.84 -16.55
C PHE A 186 -5.65 -5.38 -17.82
N CYS A 187 -4.94 -5.45 -18.95
CA CYS A 187 -5.44 -5.99 -20.22
C CYS A 187 -4.84 -7.36 -20.63
N LEU A 188 -4.03 -7.99 -19.78
CA LEU A 188 -3.53 -9.35 -20.04
C LEU A 188 -4.64 -10.39 -19.82
N LYS A 189 -4.80 -11.28 -20.80
CA LYS A 189 -5.77 -12.37 -20.72
C LYS A 189 -5.28 -13.45 -19.75
N GLY A 190 -6.08 -13.71 -18.72
CA GLY A 190 -5.82 -14.77 -17.74
C GLY A 190 -5.52 -14.24 -16.34
N GLU A 191 -5.23 -12.94 -16.21
CA GLU A 191 -5.06 -12.31 -14.91
C GLU A 191 -6.39 -12.24 -14.15
N PRO A 192 -6.48 -12.74 -12.90
CA PRO A 192 -7.70 -12.72 -12.11
C PRO A 192 -7.99 -11.35 -11.46
N PHE A 193 -7.03 -10.42 -11.48
CA PHE A 193 -7.12 -9.12 -10.83
C PHE A 193 -6.79 -7.97 -11.80
N LEU A 194 -7.55 -6.88 -11.74
CA LEU A 194 -7.33 -5.70 -12.59
C LEU A 194 -6.09 -4.89 -12.16
N VAL A 195 -5.70 -4.98 -10.88
CA VAL A 195 -4.59 -4.23 -10.28
C VAL A 195 -3.74 -5.20 -9.46
N GLN A 196 -2.44 -5.20 -9.70
CA GLN A 196 -1.46 -6.00 -8.95
C GLN A 196 -0.69 -5.12 -7.96
N LYS A 197 -0.43 -5.64 -6.76
CA LYS A 197 0.31 -4.92 -5.70
C LYS A 197 1.80 -4.77 -6.00
N ASP A 198 2.34 -5.64 -6.85
CA ASP A 198 3.78 -5.73 -7.11
C ASP A 198 4.32 -4.58 -7.98
N TYR A 199 3.44 -3.77 -8.58
CA TYR A 199 3.80 -2.52 -9.26
C TYR A 199 3.79 -1.29 -8.33
N LEU A 200 3.34 -1.43 -7.07
CA LEU A 200 3.31 -0.31 -6.13
C LEU A 200 4.72 0.09 -5.72
N VAL A 201 5.11 1.33 -6.05
CA VAL A 201 6.41 1.87 -5.67
C VAL A 201 6.33 2.41 -4.25
N ILE A 202 7.00 1.70 -3.33
CA ILE A 202 7.05 2.09 -1.92
C ILE A 202 8.38 2.78 -1.59
N SER A 203 8.26 4.02 -1.11
CA SER A 203 9.31 4.90 -0.57
C SER A 203 10.29 4.21 0.40
N TRP A 204 11.58 4.40 0.17
CA TRP A 204 12.67 3.94 1.06
C TRP A 204 13.16 4.98 2.04
N ASN A 205 12.89 6.25 1.75
CA ASN A 205 13.34 7.36 2.55
C ASN A 205 12.33 7.70 3.67
N VAL A 206 11.40 6.80 4.02
CA VAL A 206 10.42 7.00 5.11
C VAL A 206 11.12 7.52 6.38
N SER A 207 12.19 6.86 6.83
CA SER A 207 12.96 7.28 8.01
C SER A 207 13.74 8.61 7.87
N LYS A 208 13.95 9.11 6.65
CA LYS A 208 14.51 10.46 6.39
C LYS A 208 13.43 11.53 6.19
N LYS A 209 12.26 11.11 5.71
CA LYS A 209 11.01 11.89 5.54
C LYS A 209 10.20 12.01 6.82
N VAL A 210 10.63 11.33 7.86
CA VAL A 210 10.13 11.44 9.23
C VAL A 210 10.88 12.58 9.91
N ALA A 211 10.14 13.53 10.50
CA ALA A 211 10.75 14.76 10.98
C ALA A 211 11.53 14.56 12.29
N VAL A 212 12.83 14.83 12.27
CA VAL A 212 13.68 14.72 13.46
C VAL A 212 13.52 15.97 14.34
N SER A 213 12.47 15.98 15.17
CA SER A 213 12.37 16.91 16.30
C SER A 213 13.01 16.29 17.54
N PRO A 214 13.92 16.99 18.25
CA PRO A 214 14.43 16.51 19.55
C PRO A 214 13.34 16.26 20.59
N ALA A 215 12.17 16.88 20.42
CA ALA A 215 11.01 16.74 21.30
C ALA A 215 10.01 15.66 20.85
N TYR A 216 10.18 15.07 19.67
CA TYR A 216 9.24 14.07 19.13
C TYR A 216 9.92 13.05 18.24
N THR A 217 9.90 11.78 18.66
CA THR A 217 10.16 10.63 17.79
C THR A 217 8.88 10.33 17.02
N PRO A 218 8.83 10.52 15.69
CA PRO A 218 7.61 10.26 14.96
C PRO A 218 7.42 8.77 14.69
N LYS A 219 6.18 8.44 14.38
CA LYS A 219 5.63 7.09 14.45
C LYS A 219 5.20 6.61 13.08
N SER A 220 5.00 5.30 12.95
CA SER A 220 4.45 4.70 11.73
C SER A 220 3.12 4.02 11.98
N TYR A 221 2.11 4.37 11.19
CA TYR A 221 0.74 3.88 11.34
C TYR A 221 0.20 3.30 10.03
N LEU A 222 -0.44 2.13 10.11
CA LEU A 222 -1.23 1.54 9.03
C LEU A 222 -2.71 1.66 9.37
N PHE A 223 -3.50 2.25 8.47
CA PHE A 223 -4.95 2.27 8.53
C PHE A 223 -5.50 1.46 7.35
N ASP A 224 -6.19 0.37 7.66
CA ASP A 224 -6.63 -0.64 6.71
C ASP A 224 -8.16 -0.75 6.74
N LEU A 225 -8.81 -0.15 5.74
CA LEU A 225 -10.26 -0.10 5.61
C LEU A 225 -10.67 -1.23 4.64
N GLY A 226 -11.39 -2.24 5.13
CA GLY A 226 -11.65 -3.48 4.40
C GLY A 226 -10.50 -4.48 4.57
N ALA A 227 -10.13 -4.74 5.82
CA ALA A 227 -8.93 -5.49 6.18
C ALA A 227 -8.96 -6.98 5.82
N SER A 228 -10.14 -7.58 5.68
CA SER A 228 -10.31 -9.04 5.74
C SER A 228 -9.56 -9.60 6.97
N THR A 229 -8.79 -10.68 6.84
CA THR A 229 -7.94 -11.19 7.93
C THR A 229 -6.47 -11.06 7.56
N TYR A 230 -5.56 -10.93 8.55
CA TYR A 230 -4.12 -10.68 8.32
C TYR A 230 -3.51 -11.50 7.16
N ASN A 231 -3.84 -12.81 7.06
CA ASN A 231 -3.34 -13.74 6.04
C ASN A 231 -4.37 -14.15 4.96
N ASN A 232 -5.59 -13.61 4.92
CA ASN A 232 -6.60 -14.02 3.93
C ASN A 232 -7.52 -12.86 3.53
N GLY A 233 -7.82 -12.76 2.23
CA GLY A 233 -8.80 -11.84 1.62
C GLY A 233 -9.10 -12.27 0.18
N ALA A 234 -10.11 -11.67 -0.46
CA ALA A 234 -10.52 -12.04 -1.82
C ALA A 234 -9.41 -11.79 -2.87
N GLY A 235 -8.66 -10.69 -2.72
CA GLY A 235 -7.43 -10.37 -3.47
C GLY A 235 -6.14 -10.95 -2.84
N GLY A 236 -6.26 -12.04 -2.07
CA GLY A 236 -5.18 -12.58 -1.25
C GLY A 236 -4.91 -11.77 0.03
N ALA A 237 -3.81 -12.08 0.70
CA ALA A 237 -3.41 -11.47 1.96
C ALA A 237 -2.85 -10.05 1.78
N SER A 238 -3.73 -9.07 1.57
CA SER A 238 -3.30 -7.67 1.39
C SER A 238 -2.68 -7.09 2.67
N GLN A 239 -3.26 -7.36 3.84
CA GLN A 239 -2.77 -6.78 5.10
C GLN A 239 -1.34 -7.23 5.45
N SER A 240 -1.04 -8.53 5.42
CA SER A 240 0.32 -9.03 5.64
C SER A 240 1.30 -8.49 4.60
N TRP A 241 0.91 -8.46 3.31
CA TRP A 241 1.74 -7.88 2.24
C TRP A 241 2.12 -6.43 2.54
N PHE A 242 1.17 -5.59 3.00
CA PHE A 242 1.46 -4.21 3.39
C PHE A 242 2.42 -4.16 4.58
N VAL A 243 2.10 -4.87 5.67
CA VAL A 243 2.93 -4.86 6.89
C VAL A 243 4.37 -5.30 6.59
N GLU A 244 4.53 -6.44 5.91
CA GLU A 244 5.83 -7.07 5.64
C GLU A 244 6.64 -6.30 4.59
N SER A 245 6.00 -5.75 3.56
CA SER A 245 6.69 -4.92 2.55
C SER A 245 7.28 -3.65 3.15
N TYR A 246 6.58 -3.02 4.09
CA TYR A 246 7.07 -1.83 4.79
C TYR A 246 8.07 -2.19 5.91
N GLU A 247 7.89 -3.30 6.63
CA GLU A 247 8.91 -3.80 7.60
C GLU A 247 10.23 -4.14 6.91
N ALA A 248 10.21 -4.79 5.74
CA ALA A 248 11.40 -5.02 4.90
C ALA A 248 12.09 -3.71 4.45
N ARG A 249 11.34 -2.60 4.44
CA ARG A 249 11.83 -1.24 4.16
C ARG A 249 12.40 -0.51 5.38
N GLY A 250 12.34 -1.13 6.56
CA GLY A 250 12.80 -0.56 7.82
C GLY A 250 11.75 0.33 8.50
N VAL A 251 10.48 0.30 8.05
CA VAL A 251 9.38 0.87 8.82
C VAL A 251 9.13 -0.02 10.02
N ARG A 252 8.97 0.60 11.19
CA ARG A 252 8.52 -0.08 12.40
C ARG A 252 7.17 0.48 12.77
N TRP A 253 6.16 -0.37 12.81
CA TRP A 253 4.80 0.02 13.15
C TRP A 253 4.66 0.38 14.64
N ASP A 254 3.95 1.47 14.92
CA ASP A 254 3.51 1.92 16.25
C ASP A 254 2.01 1.68 16.46
N GLY A 255 1.26 1.50 15.37
CA GLY A 255 -0.16 1.15 15.39
C GLY A 255 -0.64 0.62 14.05
N ILE A 256 -1.45 -0.44 14.06
CA ILE A 256 -2.16 -0.98 12.90
C ILE A 256 -3.65 -0.95 13.24
N TYR A 257 -4.44 -0.19 12.49
CA TYR A 257 -5.87 -0.01 12.71
C TYR A 257 -6.63 -0.63 11.53
N ALA A 258 -7.35 -1.72 11.80
CA ALA A 258 -7.98 -2.57 10.78
C ALA A 258 -9.50 -2.60 10.96
N TRP A 259 -10.24 -2.18 9.94
CA TRP A 259 -11.70 -2.20 9.89
C TRP A 259 -12.19 -3.30 8.96
N GLU A 260 -13.16 -4.09 9.42
CA GLU A 260 -13.79 -5.15 8.62
C GLU A 260 -15.28 -5.26 8.95
N VAL A 261 -16.12 -5.27 7.91
CA VAL A 261 -17.59 -5.36 8.03
C VAL A 261 -18.05 -6.81 8.22
N THR A 262 -17.30 -7.78 7.70
CA THR A 262 -17.57 -9.21 7.81
C THR A 262 -17.27 -9.71 9.22
N GLU A 263 -18.26 -10.27 9.91
CA GLU A 263 -18.05 -10.74 11.29
C GLU A 263 -17.03 -11.90 11.35
N HIS A 264 -15.95 -11.70 12.10
CA HIS A 264 -14.90 -12.68 12.33
C HIS A 264 -14.73 -12.91 13.83
N PRO A 265 -14.93 -14.15 14.34
CA PRO A 265 -14.72 -14.46 15.76
C PRO A 265 -13.32 -14.03 16.22
N PRO A 266 -13.19 -13.24 17.31
CA PRO A 266 -11.89 -12.71 17.73
C PRO A 266 -10.77 -13.76 17.86
N PRO A 267 -10.99 -15.00 18.37
CA PRO A 267 -9.93 -16.01 18.39
C PRO A 267 -9.35 -16.35 17.01
N ASN A 268 -10.13 -16.25 15.94
CA ASN A 268 -9.68 -16.54 14.57
C ASN A 268 -8.78 -15.40 14.07
N VAL A 269 -9.14 -14.15 14.32
CA VAL A 269 -8.34 -12.96 13.97
C VAL A 269 -7.04 -12.93 14.79
N TRP A 270 -7.14 -13.05 16.11
CA TRP A 270 -6.00 -12.92 17.03
C TRP A 270 -5.05 -14.11 17.02
N SER A 271 -5.43 -15.27 16.47
CA SER A 271 -4.52 -16.43 16.35
C SER A 271 -3.52 -16.28 15.20
N ILE A 272 -3.88 -15.60 14.11
CA ILE A 272 -3.03 -15.46 12.92
C ILE A 272 -2.13 -14.23 12.91
N ILE A 273 -2.42 -13.21 13.74
CA ILE A 273 -1.59 -11.99 13.83
C ILE A 273 -0.21 -12.35 14.41
N PRO A 274 0.92 -11.94 13.78
CA PRO A 274 2.26 -12.13 14.30
C PRO A 274 2.42 -11.65 15.77
N PRO A 275 3.10 -12.40 16.65
CA PRO A 275 3.17 -12.07 18.08
C PRO A 275 3.70 -10.66 18.39
N HIS A 276 4.61 -10.11 17.57
CA HIS A 276 5.17 -8.77 17.77
C HIS A 276 4.19 -7.64 17.44
N LEU A 277 3.19 -7.91 16.60
CA LEU A 277 2.18 -6.92 16.18
C LEU A 277 0.98 -6.87 17.13
N LYS A 278 0.67 -7.95 17.85
CA LYS A 278 -0.51 -8.00 18.75
C LYS A 278 -0.65 -6.82 19.72
N PRO A 279 0.44 -6.27 20.32
CA PRO A 279 0.33 -5.12 21.23
C PRO A 279 -0.01 -3.78 20.55
N ILE A 280 0.18 -3.67 19.23
CA ILE A 280 -0.03 -2.45 18.43
C ILE A 280 -1.16 -2.61 17.40
N TYR A 281 -1.80 -3.77 17.36
CA TYR A 281 -2.86 -4.08 16.41
C TYR A 281 -4.22 -3.75 17.03
N HIS A 282 -5.09 -3.09 16.26
CA HIS A 282 -6.42 -2.65 16.66
C HIS A 282 -7.44 -3.15 15.64
N TRP A 283 -8.29 -4.08 16.07
CA TRP A 283 -9.31 -4.72 15.24
C TRP A 283 -10.69 -4.11 15.49
N TYR A 284 -11.31 -3.58 14.44
CA TYR A 284 -12.65 -2.99 14.46
C TYR A 284 -13.57 -3.80 13.54
N ASN A 285 -14.34 -4.72 14.13
CA ASN A 285 -15.30 -5.52 13.36
C ASN A 285 -16.62 -4.75 13.13
N ILE A 286 -16.50 -3.58 12.52
CA ILE A 286 -17.59 -2.66 12.20
C ILE A 286 -17.30 -2.03 10.82
N PRO A 287 -18.34 -1.66 10.04
CA PRO A 287 -18.15 -0.90 8.82
C PRO A 287 -17.54 0.47 9.12
N VAL A 288 -16.71 0.96 8.20
CA VAL A 288 -16.20 2.34 8.23
C VAL A 288 -17.35 3.30 7.95
N ASN A 289 -17.50 4.36 8.74
CA ASN A 289 -18.50 5.38 8.45
C ASN A 289 -17.90 6.52 7.59
N PRO A 290 -18.47 6.85 6.41
CA PRO A 290 -17.96 7.92 5.55
C PRO A 290 -18.35 9.34 6.02
N GLU A 291 -19.32 9.49 6.93
CA GLU A 291 -19.81 10.80 7.37
C GLU A 291 -18.73 11.59 8.14
N PRO A 292 -18.43 12.84 7.75
CA PRO A 292 -17.45 13.67 8.46
C PRO A 292 -17.84 13.87 9.93
N ASN A 293 -16.85 13.78 10.83
CA ASN A 293 -17.00 13.86 12.29
C ASN A 293 -17.72 12.68 12.96
N HIS A 294 -18.18 11.65 12.25
CA HIS A 294 -18.71 10.44 12.87
C HIS A 294 -17.61 9.75 13.70
N PRO A 295 -17.89 9.19 14.90
CA PRO A 295 -16.87 8.53 15.72
C PRO A 295 -16.12 7.44 14.97
N ASP A 296 -16.82 6.59 14.21
CA ASP A 296 -16.24 5.49 13.42
C ASP A 296 -15.74 5.89 12.02
N ASN A 297 -15.51 7.18 11.77
CA ASN A 297 -14.87 7.63 10.53
C ASN A 297 -13.35 7.50 10.63
N ALA A 298 -12.76 6.64 9.79
CA ALA A 298 -11.32 6.37 9.81
C ALA A 298 -10.45 7.64 9.58
N MET A 299 -10.94 8.65 8.86
CA MET A 299 -10.23 9.91 8.70
C MET A 299 -10.18 10.73 9.99
N GLU A 300 -11.19 10.60 10.86
CA GLU A 300 -11.17 11.21 12.20
C GLU A 300 -10.24 10.45 13.15
N TYR A 301 -10.08 9.14 12.98
CA TYR A 301 -9.02 8.38 13.66
C TYR A 301 -7.64 8.89 13.27
N ILE A 302 -7.34 8.99 11.96
CA ILE A 302 -6.05 9.47 11.46
C ILE A 302 -5.71 10.85 12.03
N LYS A 303 -6.64 11.81 11.96
CA LYS A 303 -6.45 13.19 12.50
C LYS A 303 -6.19 13.25 14.01
N ARG A 304 -6.63 12.25 14.78
CA ARG A 304 -6.50 12.20 16.25
C ARG A 304 -5.26 11.43 16.72
N ILE A 305 -4.83 10.46 15.92
CA ILE A 305 -3.76 9.51 16.28
C ILE A 305 -2.42 9.94 15.68
N ALA A 306 -2.42 10.30 14.40
CA ALA A 306 -1.23 10.70 13.67
C ALA A 306 -1.01 12.23 13.72
N ARG A 307 0.25 12.62 13.59
CA ARG A 307 0.72 14.01 13.47
C ARG A 307 1.30 14.27 12.08
N PRO A 308 1.51 15.53 11.67
CA PRO A 308 2.15 15.86 10.39
C PRO A 308 3.57 15.29 10.21
N GLU A 309 4.23 14.94 11.31
CA GLU A 309 5.58 14.35 11.33
C GLU A 309 5.59 12.82 11.17
N ASP A 310 4.44 12.17 11.37
CA ASP A 310 4.31 10.70 11.38
C ASP A 310 4.20 10.13 9.96
N PHE A 311 4.64 8.88 9.82
CA PHE A 311 4.42 8.12 8.60
C PHE A 311 3.07 7.40 8.65
N VAL A 312 2.22 7.64 7.66
CA VAL A 312 0.87 7.05 7.58
C VAL A 312 0.70 6.32 6.25
N VAL A 313 0.32 5.05 6.33
CA VAL A 313 -0.17 4.26 5.20
C VAL A 313 -1.68 4.10 5.36
N LEU A 314 -2.42 4.43 4.31
CA LEU A 314 -3.87 4.28 4.25
C LEU A 314 -4.23 3.35 3.08
N LYS A 315 -4.75 2.16 3.41
CA LYS A 315 -5.41 1.26 2.45
C LYS A 315 -6.91 1.50 2.50
N ILE A 316 -7.51 1.73 1.33
CA ILE A 316 -8.96 1.84 1.13
C ILE A 316 -9.35 0.71 0.18
N ASP A 317 -10.06 -0.28 0.71
CA ASP A 317 -10.46 -1.53 0.05
C ASP A 317 -11.90 -1.85 0.45
N ILE A 318 -12.77 -0.86 0.27
CA ILE A 318 -14.19 -0.92 0.65
C ILE A 318 -15.05 -0.94 -0.62
N ASP A 319 -15.95 -1.93 -0.70
CA ASP A 319 -16.96 -2.09 -1.76
C ASP A 319 -18.13 -1.10 -1.61
#